data_AF-A0A1G2JRM5-F1
#
_entry.id   AF-A0A1G2JRM5-F1
#
_cell.length_a   1.000
_cell.length_b   1.000
_cell.length_c   1.000
_cell.angle_alpha   90.00
_cell.angle_beta   90.00
_cell.angle_gamma   90.00
#
_symmetry.space_group_name_H-M   'P 1'
#
loop_
_entity.id
_entity.type
_entity.pdbx_description
1 polymer ?
#
loop_
_entity_poly.entity_id
_entity_poly.type
_entity_poly.pdbx_seq_one_letter_code
_entity_poly.pdbx_strand_id
1 'polypeptide(L)'
;MPHASVKTIRDLIYWEYAKLIAGSAVGDRKNYGFVMHTYKKLKDEHIKPSQILRENKMFVESDNVCAYCDSLENLEWEHIIPKKKIDLDTIDNMVKACKKCNLEKSGRDPFEWYKKEKQYEVPRIVLGKYLKLIYGLHEKRGTLDSTDLNNDGKLDIYDLGVIGDI
;
A
#
# COMPACT_ATOMS: atom_id res chain seq x y z
N MET A 1 11.53 7.80 -7.09
CA MET A 1 12.04 6.47 -7.45
C MET A 1 12.68 5.86 -6.22
N PRO A 2 12.63 4.53 -6.05
CA PRO A 2 13.30 3.87 -4.94
C PRO A 2 14.82 4.05 -5.02
N HIS A 3 15.50 3.94 -3.87
CA HIS A 3 16.97 3.98 -3.83
C HIS A 3 17.57 2.77 -4.57
N ALA A 4 18.80 2.90 -5.10
CA ALA A 4 19.46 1.85 -5.89
C ALA A 4 19.63 0.51 -5.16
N SER A 5 19.55 0.49 -3.82
CA SER A 5 19.61 -0.73 -2.99
C SER A 5 18.29 -1.51 -2.92
N VAL A 6 17.20 -0.99 -3.50
CA VAL A 6 15.93 -1.69 -3.61
C VAL A 6 16.02 -2.60 -4.82
N LYS A 7 16.06 -3.92 -4.58
CA LYS A 7 16.32 -4.92 -5.62
C LYS A 7 15.19 -5.92 -5.80
N THR A 8 14.34 -6.13 -4.80
CA THR A 8 13.26 -7.11 -4.84
C THR A 8 11.90 -6.50 -4.49
N ILE A 9 10.83 -7.27 -4.68
CA ILE A 9 9.48 -6.89 -4.22
C ILE A 9 9.46 -6.61 -2.72
N ARG A 10 10.14 -7.45 -1.91
CA ARG A 10 10.29 -7.25 -0.46
C ARG A 10 10.94 -5.91 -0.15
N ASP A 11 12.05 -5.60 -0.82
CA ASP A 11 12.74 -4.32 -0.64
C ASP A 11 11.82 -3.14 -1.00
N LEU A 12 11.06 -3.26 -2.10
CA LEU A 12 10.16 -2.22 -2.56
C LEU A 12 9.01 -1.99 -1.57
N ILE A 13 8.41 -3.06 -1.03
CA ILE A 13 7.41 -2.98 0.05
C ILE A 13 8.01 -2.27 1.27
N TYR A 14 9.22 -2.66 1.70
CA TYR A 14 9.89 -2.01 2.83
C TYR A 14 10.20 -0.54 2.56
N TRP A 15 10.55 -0.18 1.33
CA TRP A 15 10.78 1.20 0.92
C TRP A 15 9.50 2.04 1.03
N GLU A 16 8.37 1.56 0.51
CA GLU A 16 7.09 2.25 0.64
C GLU A 16 6.59 2.29 2.09
N TYR A 17 6.84 1.23 2.86
CA TYR A 17 6.50 1.17 4.28
C TYR A 17 7.35 2.16 5.11
N ALA A 18 8.62 2.34 4.78
CA ALA A 18 9.48 3.34 5.39
C ALA A 18 8.98 4.78 5.14
N LYS A 19 8.46 5.08 3.93
CA LYS A 19 7.78 6.36 3.66
C LYS A 19 6.55 6.56 4.53
N LEU A 20 5.75 5.50 4.72
CA LEU A 20 4.57 5.54 5.59
C LEU A 20 4.94 5.85 7.06
N ILE A 21 6.03 5.24 7.55
CA ILE A 21 6.56 5.52 8.89
C ILE A 21 7.07 6.97 8.96
N ALA A 22 7.83 7.45 7.96
CA ALA A 22 8.31 8.82 7.92
C ALA A 22 7.16 9.83 8.02
N GLY A 23 6.08 9.64 7.26
CA GLY A 23 4.88 10.48 7.36
C GLY A 23 4.23 10.46 8.75
N SER A 24 4.29 9.34 9.45
CA SER A 24 3.73 9.21 10.80
C SER A 24 4.64 9.79 11.90
N ALA A 25 5.96 9.67 11.73
CA ALA A 25 6.93 10.03 12.76
C ALA A 25 7.42 11.48 12.65
N VAL A 26 7.55 12.00 11.42
CA VAL A 26 8.12 13.33 11.15
C VAL A 26 7.23 14.19 10.26
N GLY A 27 6.01 13.75 9.96
CA GLY A 27 5.04 14.52 9.17
C GLY A 27 5.33 14.61 7.67
N ASP A 28 6.41 13.99 7.19
CA ASP A 28 6.82 14.06 5.79
C ASP A 28 7.25 12.69 5.24
N ARG A 29 6.46 12.16 4.30
CA ARG A 29 6.75 10.90 3.60
C ARG A 29 7.91 11.01 2.62
N LYS A 30 8.32 12.23 2.26
CA LYS A 30 9.43 12.51 1.33
C LYS A 30 10.75 12.74 2.07
N ASN A 31 10.78 12.65 3.39
CA ASN A 31 12.00 12.79 4.18
C ASN A 31 12.97 11.64 3.90
N TYR A 32 13.80 11.81 2.88
CA TYR A 32 14.66 10.76 2.34
C TYR A 32 15.61 10.18 3.38
N GLY A 33 16.20 11.02 4.25
CA GLY A 33 17.10 10.56 5.31
C GLY A 33 16.40 9.61 6.29
N PHE A 34 15.19 9.98 6.73
CA PHE A 34 14.39 9.14 7.62
C PHE A 34 13.91 7.86 6.93
N VAL A 35 13.47 7.97 5.66
CA VAL A 35 13.04 6.82 4.85
C VAL A 35 14.18 5.83 4.69
N MET A 36 15.36 6.29 4.30
CA MET A 36 16.53 5.43 4.11
C MET A 36 16.98 4.77 5.41
N HIS A 37 17.01 5.51 6.52
CA HIS A 37 17.31 4.97 7.85
C HIS A 37 16.33 3.86 8.24
N THR A 38 15.04 4.10 8.06
CA THR A 38 13.98 3.14 8.42
C THR A 38 13.98 1.93 7.50
N TYR A 39 14.18 2.14 6.19
CA TYR A 39 14.31 1.06 5.20
C TYR A 39 15.46 0.12 5.55
N LYS A 40 16.64 0.64 5.90
CA LYS A 40 17.78 -0.19 6.33
C LYS A 40 17.42 -1.03 7.56
N LYS A 41 16.77 -0.44 8.56
CA LYS A 41 16.31 -1.18 9.75
C LYS A 41 15.30 -2.29 9.42
N LEU A 42 14.41 -2.08 8.45
CA LEU A 42 13.47 -3.12 7.99
C LEU A 42 14.21 -4.25 7.25
N LYS A 43 15.14 -3.88 6.37
CA LYS A 43 15.94 -4.82 5.56
C LYS A 43 16.88 -5.68 6.40
N ASP A 44 17.51 -5.07 7.41
CA ASP A 44 18.41 -5.75 8.34
C ASP A 44 17.65 -6.46 9.49
N GLU A 45 16.31 -6.57 9.38
CA GLU A 45 15.41 -7.20 10.36
C GLU A 45 15.42 -6.63 11.78
N HIS A 46 16.05 -5.48 12.00
CA HIS A 46 16.04 -4.77 13.29
C HIS A 46 14.64 -4.32 13.71
N ILE A 47 13.75 -4.07 12.73
CA ILE A 47 12.33 -3.79 12.95
C ILE A 47 11.49 -4.55 11.91
N LYS A 48 10.25 -4.89 12.26
CA LYS A 48 9.30 -5.53 11.35
C LYS A 48 8.10 -4.61 11.10
N PRO A 49 7.46 -4.67 9.90
CA PRO A 49 6.18 -4.03 9.70
C PRO A 49 5.17 -4.46 10.79
N SER A 50 4.35 -3.51 11.23
CA SER A 50 3.31 -3.80 12.22
C SER A 50 2.26 -4.75 11.62
N GLN A 51 1.54 -5.48 12.45
CA GLN A 51 0.40 -6.29 11.99
C GLN A 51 -0.70 -5.40 11.40
N ILE A 52 -1.47 -5.92 10.43
CA ILE A 52 -2.59 -5.19 9.78
C ILE A 52 -3.67 -4.73 10.77
N LEU A 53 -3.75 -5.40 11.92
CA LEU A 53 -4.61 -5.01 13.05
C LEU A 53 -4.44 -3.54 13.44
N ARG A 54 -3.24 -2.96 13.30
CA ARG A 54 -3.02 -1.54 13.60
C ARG A 54 -3.84 -0.63 12.70
N GLU A 55 -3.84 -0.88 11.39
CA GLU A 55 -4.61 -0.12 10.41
C GLU A 55 -6.10 -0.37 10.56
N ASN A 56 -6.50 -1.58 10.92
CA ASN A 56 -7.90 -1.88 11.20
C ASN A 56 -8.40 -1.09 12.41
N LYS A 57 -7.63 -1.04 13.51
CA LYS A 57 -7.97 -0.21 14.67
C LYS A 57 -8.07 1.27 14.29
N MET A 58 -7.06 1.79 13.59
CA MET A 58 -7.08 3.18 13.12
C MET A 58 -8.27 3.49 12.20
N PHE A 59 -8.70 2.53 11.37
CA PHE A 59 -9.86 2.69 10.50
C PHE A 59 -11.19 2.63 11.27
N VAL A 60 -11.31 1.76 12.27
CA VAL A 60 -12.50 1.68 13.12
C VAL A 60 -12.63 2.90 14.03
N GLU A 61 -11.49 3.46 14.47
CA GLU A 61 -11.42 4.66 15.31
C GLU A 61 -11.54 5.97 14.51
N SER A 62 -11.38 5.94 13.18
CA SER A 62 -11.52 7.13 12.33
C SER A 62 -12.97 7.52 12.12
N ASP A 63 -13.20 8.80 11.79
CA ASP A 63 -14.51 9.28 11.39
C ASP A 63 -15.09 8.44 10.24
N ASN A 64 -16.42 8.30 10.22
CA ASN A 64 -17.11 7.60 9.15
C ASN A 64 -17.16 8.46 7.89
N VAL A 65 -16.01 8.59 7.22
CA VAL A 65 -15.77 9.37 5.99
C VAL A 65 -15.21 8.50 4.88
N CYS A 66 -15.22 9.01 3.66
CA CYS A 66 -14.53 8.41 2.53
C CYS A 66 -13.02 8.40 2.80
N ALA A 67 -12.41 7.21 2.82
CA ALA A 67 -10.99 7.02 3.06
C ALA A 67 -10.09 7.69 2.00
N TYR A 68 -10.65 8.15 0.87
CA TYR A 68 -9.94 8.75 -0.25
C TYR A 68 -10.03 10.27 -0.33
N CYS A 69 -11.13 10.87 0.14
CA CYS A 69 -11.40 12.30 -0.03
C CYS A 69 -12.15 12.96 1.15
N ASP A 70 -12.32 12.23 2.25
CA ASP A 70 -12.96 12.68 3.49
C ASP A 70 -14.45 13.09 3.36
N SER A 71 -15.10 12.83 2.22
CA SER A 71 -16.53 13.04 2.04
C SER A 71 -17.35 12.21 3.04
N LEU A 72 -18.42 12.80 3.57
CA LEU A 72 -19.38 12.12 4.46
C LEU A 72 -20.54 11.45 3.70
N GLU A 73 -20.61 11.64 2.38
CA GLU A 73 -21.79 11.31 1.59
C GLU A 73 -21.64 10.00 0.82
N ASN A 74 -22.76 9.26 0.70
CA ASN A 74 -22.88 8.09 -0.18
C ASN A 74 -21.76 7.06 0.02
N LEU A 75 -21.47 6.74 1.29
CA LEU A 75 -20.38 5.86 1.69
C LEU A 75 -20.75 4.39 1.48
N GLU A 76 -19.93 3.72 0.69
CA GLU A 76 -20.02 2.30 0.41
C GLU A 76 -18.77 1.59 0.95
N TRP A 77 -18.91 0.29 1.21
CA TRP A 77 -17.75 -0.56 1.46
C TRP A 77 -17.06 -0.86 0.13
N GLU A 78 -15.76 -0.64 0.08
CA GLU A 78 -14.97 -0.74 -1.14
C GLU A 78 -13.67 -1.49 -0.89
N HIS A 79 -13.25 -2.30 -1.87
CA HIS A 79 -12.05 -3.14 -1.79
C HIS A 79 -10.81 -2.40 -2.27
N ILE A 80 -9.83 -2.23 -1.39
CA ILE A 80 -8.56 -1.59 -1.70
C ILE A 80 -7.91 -2.28 -2.91
N ILE A 81 -7.74 -3.60 -2.84
CA ILE A 81 -7.37 -4.44 -3.97
C ILE A 81 -8.67 -5.05 -4.54
N PRO A 82 -9.00 -4.80 -5.83
CA PRO A 82 -10.25 -5.25 -6.42
C PRO A 82 -10.51 -6.75 -6.27
N LYS A 83 -11.76 -7.16 -6.02
CA LYS A 83 -12.16 -8.58 -5.93
C LYS A 83 -11.74 -9.42 -7.15
N LYS A 84 -11.75 -8.82 -8.34
CA LYS A 84 -11.30 -9.48 -9.58
C LYS A 84 -9.81 -9.84 -9.59
N LYS A 85 -8.99 -9.22 -8.72
CA LYS A 85 -7.56 -9.52 -8.58
C LYS A 85 -7.31 -10.48 -7.41
N ILE A 86 -8.07 -10.35 -6.33
CA ILE A 86 -7.98 -11.25 -5.17
C ILE A 86 -9.37 -11.57 -4.64
N ASP A 87 -9.66 -12.85 -4.42
CA ASP A 87 -10.88 -13.27 -3.72
C ASP A 87 -10.71 -13.10 -2.20
N LEU A 88 -10.67 -11.84 -1.74
CA LEU A 88 -10.47 -11.47 -0.34
C LEU A 88 -11.49 -10.43 0.12
N ASP A 89 -12.58 -10.92 0.72
CA ASP A 89 -13.68 -10.11 1.26
C ASP A 89 -13.56 -9.96 2.78
N THR A 90 -12.54 -9.22 3.22
CA THR A 90 -12.24 -9.02 4.64
C THR A 90 -12.00 -7.54 4.95
N ILE A 91 -12.18 -7.15 6.21
CA ILE A 91 -11.93 -5.78 6.68
C ILE A 91 -10.49 -5.31 6.40
N ASP A 92 -9.54 -6.23 6.27
CA ASP A 92 -8.16 -5.95 5.89
C ASP A 92 -8.08 -5.31 4.50
N ASN A 93 -8.89 -5.80 3.56
CA ASN A 93 -8.96 -5.33 2.17
C ASN A 93 -10.07 -4.30 1.93
N MET A 94 -10.73 -3.78 2.97
CA MET A 94 -11.88 -2.90 2.82
C MET A 94 -11.73 -1.56 3.55
N VAL A 95 -12.32 -0.52 2.96
CA VAL A 95 -12.48 0.82 3.53
C VAL A 95 -13.87 1.38 3.20
N LYS A 96 -14.24 2.52 3.79
CA LYS A 96 -15.37 3.33 3.33
C LYS A 96 -14.93 4.22 2.18
N ALA A 97 -15.67 4.24 1.08
CA ALA A 97 -15.44 5.13 -0.04
C ALA A 97 -16.77 5.78 -0.47
N CYS A 98 -16.76 7.06 -0.82
CA CYS A 98 -17.93 7.67 -1.46
C CYS A 98 -18.10 7.10 -2.87
N LYS A 99 -19.34 7.08 -3.36
CA LYS A 99 -19.68 6.58 -4.71
C LYS A 99 -18.80 7.16 -5.82
N LYS A 100 -18.43 8.45 -5.74
CA LYS A 100 -17.54 9.12 -6.71
C LYS A 100 -16.15 8.47 -6.73
N CYS A 101 -15.49 8.36 -5.58
CA CYS A 101 -14.15 7.76 -5.49
C CYS A 101 -14.17 6.27 -5.86
N ASN A 102 -15.19 5.53 -5.43
CA ASN A 102 -15.37 4.12 -5.78
C ASN A 102 -15.46 3.95 -7.31
N LEU A 103 -16.31 4.76 -7.98
CA LEU A 103 -16.44 4.76 -9.44
C LEU A 103 -15.17 5.20 -10.15
N GLU A 104 -14.48 6.23 -9.66
CA GLU A 104 -13.22 6.71 -10.22
C GLU A 104 -12.09 5.68 -10.10
N LYS A 105 -12.00 4.96 -8.98
CA LYS A 105 -11.01 3.89 -8.81
C LYS A 105 -11.23 2.77 -9.83
N SER A 106 -12.48 2.41 -10.12
CA SER A 106 -12.87 1.56 -11.26
C SER A 106 -12.12 0.23 -11.36
N GLY A 107 -12.06 -0.51 -10.24
CA GLY A 107 -11.40 -1.82 -10.22
C GLY A 107 -9.88 -1.76 -10.47
N ARG A 108 -9.24 -0.63 -10.15
CA ARG A 108 -7.79 -0.48 -10.00
C ARG A 108 -7.39 -0.62 -8.54
N ASP A 109 -6.15 -1.00 -8.28
CA ASP A 109 -5.55 -0.83 -6.96
C ASP A 109 -5.07 0.63 -6.73
N PRO A 110 -4.62 1.00 -5.51
CA PRO A 110 -4.22 2.37 -5.21
C PRO A 110 -3.12 2.92 -6.12
N PHE A 111 -2.11 2.12 -6.49
CA PHE A 111 -1.00 2.61 -7.30
C PHE A 111 -1.38 2.72 -8.77
N GLU A 112 -2.24 1.84 -9.29
CA GLU A 112 -2.82 2.00 -10.62
C GLU A 112 -3.73 3.24 -10.71
N TRP A 113 -4.47 3.56 -9.65
CA TRP A 113 -5.41 4.70 -9.65
C TRP A 113 -4.71 6.04 -9.46
N TYR A 114 -3.88 6.19 -8.42
CA TYR A 114 -3.16 7.43 -8.15
C TYR A 114 -1.97 7.64 -9.10
N LYS A 115 -1.41 6.54 -9.64
CA LYS A 115 -0.21 6.55 -10.47
C LYS A 115 1.02 7.08 -9.71
N LYS A 116 2.15 7.02 -10.38
CA LYS A 116 3.45 7.44 -9.83
C LYS A 116 3.48 8.91 -9.43
N GLU A 117 2.78 9.76 -10.16
CA GLU A 117 2.76 11.22 -9.96
C GLU A 117 2.08 11.60 -8.65
N LYS A 118 1.02 10.87 -8.27
CA LYS A 118 0.23 11.13 -7.05
C LYS A 118 0.40 10.07 -5.97
N GLN A 119 1.45 9.25 -6.03
CA GLN A 119 1.70 8.18 -5.05
C GLN A 119 1.73 8.68 -3.58
N TYR A 120 2.12 9.94 -3.36
CA TYR A 120 2.17 10.54 -2.02
C TYR A 120 0.80 11.06 -1.53
N GLU A 121 -0.17 11.19 -2.43
CA GLU A 121 -1.56 11.55 -2.12
C GLU A 121 -2.37 10.33 -1.66
N VAL A 122 -1.84 9.10 -1.80
CA VAL A 122 -2.51 7.89 -1.31
C VAL A 122 -2.70 8.00 0.21
N PRO A 123 -3.95 7.90 0.71
CA PRO A 123 -4.25 8.05 2.13
C PRO A 123 -3.49 7.03 3.00
N ARG A 124 -3.11 7.44 4.21
CA ARG A 124 -2.25 6.64 5.10
C ARG A 124 -2.84 5.27 5.40
N ILE A 125 -4.14 5.22 5.70
CA ILE A 125 -4.84 3.98 6.06
C ILE A 125 -4.89 3.03 4.87
N VAL A 126 -5.24 3.56 3.69
CA VAL A 126 -5.28 2.80 2.43
C VAL A 126 -3.90 2.23 2.10
N LEU A 127 -2.86 3.06 2.09
CA LEU A 127 -1.51 2.63 1.76
C LEU A 127 -0.98 1.58 2.77
N GLY A 128 -1.25 1.79 4.06
CA GLY A 128 -0.84 0.86 5.11
C GLY A 128 -1.48 -0.53 4.97
N LYS A 129 -2.78 -0.58 4.71
CA LYS A 129 -3.49 -1.85 4.46
C LYS A 129 -3.00 -2.52 3.17
N TYR A 130 -2.89 -1.76 2.08
CA TYR A 130 -2.41 -2.24 0.79
C TYR A 130 -1.05 -2.92 0.90
N LEU A 131 -0.04 -2.25 1.48
CA LEU A 131 1.33 -2.80 1.59
C LEU A 131 1.38 -4.11 2.38
N LYS A 132 0.53 -4.27 3.40
CA LYS A 132 0.48 -5.49 4.22
C LYS A 132 -0.22 -6.64 3.51
N LEU A 133 -1.30 -6.35 2.78
CA LEU A 133 -1.96 -7.33 1.93
C LEU A 133 -1.00 -7.82 0.84
N ILE A 134 -0.37 -6.90 0.11
CA ILE A 134 0.59 -7.21 -0.95
C ILE A 134 1.76 -8.03 -0.41
N TYR A 135 2.31 -7.68 0.76
CA TYR A 135 3.33 -8.50 1.40
C TYR A 135 2.86 -9.95 1.61
N GLY A 136 1.70 -10.15 2.24
CA GLY A 136 1.18 -11.48 2.50
C GLY A 136 0.85 -12.27 1.23
N LEU A 137 0.41 -11.60 0.17
CA LEU A 137 0.13 -12.21 -1.13
C LEU A 137 1.42 -12.67 -1.83
N HIS A 138 2.45 -11.82 -1.87
CA HIS A 138 3.76 -12.22 -2.41
C HIS A 138 4.45 -13.28 -1.55
N GLU A 139 4.28 -13.24 -0.22
CA GLU A 139 4.82 -14.25 0.70
C GLU A 139 4.23 -15.62 0.39
N LYS A 140 2.90 -15.72 0.32
CA LYS A 140 2.18 -16.97 -0.04
C LYS A 140 2.60 -17.52 -1.40
N ARG A 141 3.01 -16.65 -2.32
CA ARG A 141 3.42 -17.00 -3.69
C ARG A 141 4.91 -17.26 -3.84
N GLY A 142 5.72 -16.98 -2.82
CA GLY A 142 7.18 -17.05 -2.93
C GLY A 142 7.79 -16.02 -3.88
N THR A 143 7.12 -14.88 -4.12
CA THR A 143 7.58 -13.83 -5.05
C THR A 143 8.15 -12.59 -4.36
N LEU A 144 8.29 -12.61 -3.03
CA LEU A 144 8.90 -11.51 -2.27
C LEU A 144 10.32 -11.18 -2.75
N ASP A 145 11.08 -12.19 -3.15
CA ASP A 145 12.48 -12.01 -3.56
C ASP A 145 12.63 -11.96 -5.09
N SER A 146 11.51 -11.88 -5.81
CA SER A 146 11.47 -11.62 -7.26
C SER A 146 11.79 -10.15 -7.59
N THR A 147 12.08 -9.90 -8.86
CA THR A 147 12.43 -8.59 -9.41
C THR A 147 11.60 -8.34 -10.68
N ASP A 148 11.17 -7.10 -10.93
CA ASP A 148 10.52 -6.68 -12.20
C ASP A 148 9.44 -7.67 -12.66
N LEU A 149 8.38 -7.83 -11.85
CA LEU A 149 7.36 -8.84 -12.08
C LEU A 149 6.48 -8.51 -13.29
N ASN A 150 6.34 -7.23 -13.64
CA ASN A 150 5.61 -6.82 -14.84
C ASN A 150 6.46 -6.92 -16.13
N ASN A 151 7.76 -7.19 -16.02
CA ASN A 151 8.74 -7.28 -17.11
C ASN A 151 8.84 -6.00 -17.95
N ASP A 152 8.73 -4.83 -17.32
CA ASP A 152 8.87 -3.53 -18.00
C ASP A 152 10.31 -2.97 -17.97
N GLY A 153 11.23 -3.72 -17.34
CA GLY A 153 12.63 -3.37 -17.18
C GLY A 153 12.92 -2.48 -15.97
N LYS A 154 11.94 -2.24 -15.09
CA LYS A 154 12.08 -1.38 -13.91
C LYS A 154 11.37 -1.99 -12.72
N LEU A 155 12.06 -1.99 -11.57
CA LEU A 155 11.42 -2.27 -10.28
C LEU A 155 10.80 -0.99 -9.70
N ASP A 156 9.48 -0.85 -9.78
CA ASP A 156 8.73 0.25 -9.18
C ASP A 156 7.33 -0.14 -8.66
N ILE A 157 6.58 0.85 -8.17
CA ILE A 157 5.29 0.64 -7.47
C ILE A 157 4.27 -0.19 -8.27
N TYR A 158 4.41 -0.29 -9.59
CA TYR A 158 3.51 -1.11 -10.41
C TYR A 158 3.79 -2.62 -10.28
N ASP A 159 5.00 -3.02 -9.90
CA ASP A 159 5.34 -4.42 -9.62
C ASP A 159 4.61 -4.99 -8.40
N LEU A 160 4.31 -4.12 -7.43
CA LEU A 160 3.60 -4.49 -6.20
C LEU A 160 2.20 -5.05 -6.49
N GLY A 161 1.56 -4.59 -7.57
CA GLY A 161 0.25 -5.06 -8.00
C GLY A 161 0.28 -6.33 -8.85
N VAL A 162 1.47 -6.86 -9.16
CA VAL A 162 1.62 -8.09 -9.98
C VAL A 162 1.51 -9.31 -9.09
N ILE A 163 0.29 -9.49 -8.60
CA ILE A 163 -0.08 -10.53 -7.67
C ILE A 163 -0.93 -11.61 -8.34
N GLY A 164 -0.88 -11.80 -9.68
CA GLY A 164 -1.53 -12.80 -10.55
C GLY A 164 -2.95 -13.30 -10.17
N ASP A 165 -3.56 -14.21 -10.93
CA ASP A 165 -4.81 -14.83 -10.48
C ASP A 165 -4.49 -15.85 -9.36
N ILE A 166 -5.14 -15.74 -8.19
CA ILE A 166 -5.16 -16.81 -7.16
C ILE A 166 -6.25 -17.80 -7.54
#